data_AF-A0A9X2GR35-F1
#
_entry.id   AF-A0A9X2GR35-F1
#
_cell.length_a   1.000
_cell.length_b   1.000
_cell.length_c   1.000
_cell.angle_alpha   90.00
_cell.angle_beta   90.00
_cell.angle_gamma   90.00
#
_symmetry.space_group_name_H-M   'P 1'
#
loop_
_entity.id
_entity.type
_entity.pdbx_description
1 polymer ?
#
loop_
_entity_poly.entity_id
_entity_poly.type
_entity_poly.pdbx_seq_one_letter_code
_entity_poly.pdbx_strand_id
1 'polypeptide(L)' 'MNIEITILSETPACECGNALTEGQTRCTKCLARDRWARKERARNRRNRRSETRRPPRGPRAAAAMGVSWT' A
#
# COMPACT_ATOMS: atom_id res chain seq x y z
N MET A 1 13.57 18.73 51.05
CA MET A 1 14.21 18.62 49.72
C MET A 1 13.33 17.74 48.88
N ASN A 2 12.49 18.34 48.03
CA ASN A 2 11.60 17.59 47.16
C ASN A 2 12.40 17.16 45.94
N ILE A 3 12.53 15.85 45.74
CA ILE A 3 13.17 15.28 44.57
C ILE A 3 12.14 15.39 43.45
N GLU A 4 12.26 16.42 42.63
CA GLU A 4 11.55 16.51 41.36
C GLU A 4 12.11 15.44 40.43
N ILE A 5 11.37 14.33 40.30
CA ILE A 5 11.67 13.29 39.33
C ILE A 5 11.29 13.86 37.97
N THR A 6 12.25 14.47 37.28
CA THR A 6 12.11 14.76 35.85
C THR A 6 12.03 13.44 35.11
N ILE A 7 10.81 13.04 34.75
CA ILE A 7 10.56 11.90 33.88
C ILE A 7 11.33 12.17 32.60
N LEU A 8 12.39 11.37 32.38
CA LEU A 8 13.30 11.52 31.26
C LEU A 8 12.48 11.48 29.98
N SER A 9 12.49 12.61 29.26
CA SER A 9 11.94 12.84 27.93
C SER A 9 11.56 11.57 27.17
N GLU A 10 10.26 11.29 27.09
CA GLU A 10 9.71 10.30 26.18
C GLU A 10 10.09 10.74 24.76
N THR A 11 11.20 10.19 24.25
CA THR A 11 11.69 10.58 22.93
C THR A 11 10.59 10.21 21.94
N PRO A 12 10.07 11.17 21.15
CA PRO A 12 8.95 10.90 20.28
C PRO A 12 9.35 9.80 19.30
N ALA A 13 8.75 8.62 19.48
CA ALA A 13 9.00 7.45 18.67
C ALA A 13 7.86 7.28 17.68
N CYS A 14 8.20 6.93 16.45
CA CYS A 14 7.24 6.53 15.45
C CYS A 14 6.55 5.23 15.91
N GLU A 15 5.33 4.93 15.45
CA GLU A 15 4.64 3.65 15.69
C GLU A 15 5.51 2.42 15.41
N CYS A 16 6.47 2.53 14.48
CA CYS A 16 7.42 1.46 14.16
C CYS A 16 8.67 1.41 15.07
N GLY A 17 8.69 2.15 16.19
CA GLY A 17 9.78 2.20 17.18
C GLY A 17 11.00 3.03 16.76
N ASN A 18 10.93 3.70 15.61
CA ASN A 18 12.05 4.50 15.10
C ASN A 18 11.98 5.92 15.67
N ALA A 19 13.13 6.51 15.99
CA ALA A 19 13.20 7.91 16.42
C ALA A 19 12.57 8.83 15.36
N LEU A 20 11.71 9.75 15.82
CA LEU A 20 11.21 10.85 15.00
C LEU A 20 12.19 12.00 15.07
N THR A 21 12.39 12.71 13.95
CA THR A 21 13.01 14.03 14.03
C THR A 21 11.99 15.02 14.57
N GLU A 22 12.45 16.13 15.14
CA GLU A 22 11.56 17.19 15.64
C GLU A 22 10.53 17.60 14.58
N GLY A 23 9.26 17.71 15.00
CA GLY A 23 8.15 18.08 14.14
C GLY A 23 7.64 16.98 13.19
N GLN A 24 8.24 15.79 13.16
CA GLN A 24 7.70 14.66 12.37
C GLN A 24 6.69 13.84 13.17
N THR A 25 5.56 13.52 12.55
CA THR A 25 4.57 12.57 13.10
C THR A 25 4.87 11.12 12.71
N ARG A 26 5.66 10.91 11.65
CA ARG A 26 6.04 9.58 11.13
C ARG A 26 7.47 9.60 10.61
N CYS A 27 8.22 8.55 10.93
CA CYS A 27 9.58 8.42 10.43
C CYS A 27 9.62 8.13 8.92
N THR A 28 10.75 8.43 8.29
CA THR A 28 11.01 8.18 6.86
C THR A 28 10.74 6.74 6.43
N LYS A 29 11.07 5.75 7.27
CA LYS A 29 10.81 4.32 7.02
C LYS A 29 9.31 4.04 6.89
N CYS A 30 8.53 4.51 7.85
CA CYS A 30 7.09 4.32 7.88
C CYS A 30 6.41 5.09 6.70
N LEU A 31 6.92 6.27 6.33
CA LEU A 31 6.48 6.99 5.12
C LEU A 31 6.79 6.23 3.82
N ALA A 32 7.99 5.65 3.69
CA ALA A 32 8.37 4.87 2.52
C ALA A 32 7.50 3.61 2.34
N ARG A 33 7.18 2.91 3.45
CA ARG A 33 6.28 1.76 3.44
C ARG A 33 4.88 2.12 2.95
N ASP A 34 4.32 3.23 3.43
CA ASP A 34 2.98 3.67 3.00
C ASP A 34 2.96 4.06 1.51
N ARG A 35 3.99 4.78 1.03
CA ARG A 35 4.15 5.08 -0.41
C ARG A 35 4.20 3.81 -1.26
N TRP A 36 4.98 2.80 -0.82
CA TRP A 36 5.06 1.52 -1.51
C TRP A 36 3.70 0.81 -1.53
N ALA A 37 3.01 0.74 -0.39
CA ALA A 37 1.69 0.09 -0.31
C ALA A 37 0.65 0.78 -1.21
N ARG A 38 0.67 2.12 -1.30
CA ARG A 38 -0.18 2.87 -2.25
C ARG A 38 0.15 2.53 -3.70
N LYS A 39 1.44 2.47 -4.05
CA LYS A 39 1.90 2.10 -5.40
C LYS A 39 1.47 0.67 -5.75
N GLU A 40 1.58 -0.26 -4.81
CA GLU A 40 1.19 -1.65 -5.02
C GLU A 40 -0.32 -1.79 -5.22
N ARG A 41 -1.14 -1.12 -4.39
CA ARG A 41 -2.59 -1.06 -4.59
C ARG A 41 -2.96 -0.48 -5.96
N ALA A 42 -2.26 0.57 -6.41
CA ALA A 42 -2.48 1.15 -7.73
C ALA A 42 -2.12 0.20 -8.88
N ARG A 43 -1.01 -0.54 -8.75
CA ARG A 43 -0.62 -1.61 -9.70
C ARG A 43 -1.66 -2.71 -9.75
N ASN A 44 -2.12 -3.21 -8.62
CA ASN A 44 -3.16 -4.24 -8.56
C ASN A 44 -4.48 -3.78 -9.19
N ARG A 45 -4.89 -2.52 -8.96
CA ARG A 45 -6.05 -1.94 -9.66
C ARG A 45 -5.86 -1.81 -11.17
N ARG A 46 -4.63 -1.58 -11.66
CA ARG A 46 -4.32 -1.57 -13.11
C ARG A 46 -4.41 -2.99 -13.68
N ASN A 47 -3.81 -3.97 -13.01
CA ASN A 47 -3.81 -5.37 -13.45
C ASN A 47 -5.23 -5.94 -13.49
N ARG A 48 -6.03 -5.70 -12.44
CA ARG A 48 -7.45 -6.08 -12.44
C ARG A 48 -8.23 -5.42 -13.57
N ARG A 49 -7.96 -4.15 -13.88
CA ARG A 49 -8.59 -3.46 -15.02
C ARG A 49 -8.15 -4.00 -16.37
N SER A 50 -6.92 -4.50 -16.52
CA SER A 50 -6.51 -5.18 -17.76
C SER A 50 -7.15 -6.55 -17.91
N GLU A 51 -7.38 -7.26 -16.80
CA GLU A 51 -8.07 -8.55 -16.80
C GLU A 51 -9.58 -8.41 -17.06
N THR A 52 -10.23 -7.42 -16.43
CA THR A 52 -11.68 -7.20 -16.58
C THR A 52 -12.06 -6.34 -17.78
N ARG A 53 -11.11 -5.66 -18.43
CA ARG A 53 -11.40 -5.02 -19.72
C ARG A 53 -11.58 -6.09 -20.76
N ARG A 54 -12.75 -6.08 -21.39
CA ARG A 54 -12.99 -6.78 -22.65
C ARG A 54 -11.82 -6.46 -23.60
N PRO A 55 -11.13 -7.46 -24.17
CA PRO A 55 -10.04 -7.22 -25.11
C PRO A 55 -10.46 -6.20 -26.16
N PRO A 56 -9.59 -5.25 -26.55
CA PRO A 56 -9.94 -4.26 -27.56
C PRO A 56 -10.33 -4.98 -28.86
N ARG A 57 -11.63 -5.04 -29.12
CA ARG A 57 -12.29 -5.62 -30.30
C ARG A 57 -11.73 -6.99 -30.76
N GLY A 58 -11.67 -7.97 -29.85
CA GLY A 58 -11.70 -9.38 -30.27
C GLY A 58 -13.06 -9.72 -30.91
N PRO A 59 -13.12 -10.55 -31.96
CA PRO A 59 -14.38 -10.84 -32.65
C PRO A 59 -15.43 -11.38 -31.67
N ARG A 60 -16.68 -10.90 -31.79
CA ARG A 60 -17.81 -11.29 -30.92
C ARG A 60 -18.22 -12.78 -31.04
N ALA A 61 -17.53 -13.56 -31.86
CA ALA A 61 -17.79 -14.96 -32.10
C ALA A 61 -16.48 -15.68 -32.48
N ALA A 62 -15.49 -15.71 -31.58
CA ALA A 62 -14.58 -16.84 -31.60
C ALA A 62 -15.28 -17.95 -30.82
N ALA A 63 -16.06 -18.77 -31.54
CA ALA A 63 -16.34 -20.11 -31.04
C ALA A 63 -14.99 -20.68 -30.60
N ALA A 64 -14.86 -21.00 -29.30
CA ALA A 64 -13.77 -21.84 -28.87
C ALA A 64 -13.87 -23.10 -29.74
N MET A 65 -12.91 -23.30 -30.64
CA MET A 65 -12.85 -24.51 -31.44
C MET A 65 -12.89 -25.69 -30.45
N GLY A 66 -13.99 -26.45 -30.46
CA GLY A 66 -14.19 -27.61 -29.58
C GLY A 66 -15.42 -27.59 -28.65
N VAL A 67 -16.29 -26.57 -28.67
CA VAL A 67 -17.54 -26.62 -27.87
C VAL A 67 -18.71 -27.12 -28.72
N SER A 68 -19.04 -28.41 -28.61
CA SER A 68 -20.33 -28.96 -29.04
C SER A 68 -21.30 -28.94 -27.84
N TRP A 69 -22.46 -28.33 -28.01
CA TRP A 69 -23.58 -28.55 -27.07
C TRP A 69 -24.38 -29.75 -27.55
N THR A 70 -24.51 -30.76 -26.69
CA THR A 70 -25.60 -31.76 -26.70
C THR A 70 -26.50 -31.48 -25.52
#